data_AF-A0A841QGJ7-F1
#
_entry.id   AF-A0A841QGJ7-F1
#
_cell.length_a   1.000
_cell.length_b   1.000
_cell.length_c   1.000
_cell.angle_alpha   90.00
_cell.angle_beta   90.00
_cell.angle_gamma   90.00
#
_symmetry.space_group_name_H-M   'P 1'
#
loop_
_entity.id
_entity.type
_entity.pdbx_description
1 polymer ?
#
loop_
_entity_poly.entity_id
_entity_poly.type
_entity_poly.pdbx_seq_one_letter_code
_entity_poly.pdbx_strand_id
1 'polypeptide(L)'
;MSVSHFISEYGNLIMTAGAGVGGWCANMMNGYLKAQRQKFDAGQQALAILDRASERDRQMDTLVATMTLRVNDLMLLRWRLDDVMQEVYAQAIAARMIIHELDAQAQRIPRDFAPLPAYPLAANNAPPLKTEQPEQAHDA
;
A
#
# COMPACT_ATOMS: atom_id res chain seq x y z
N MET A 1 58.59 -57.59 38.02
CA MET A 1 57.55 -56.65 37.54
C MET A 1 57.88 -56.28 36.11
N SER A 2 57.07 -56.76 35.16
CA SER A 2 57.41 -56.76 33.73
C SER A 2 57.06 -55.42 33.05
N VAL A 3 58.01 -54.88 32.28
CA VAL A 3 57.86 -53.70 31.41
C VAL A 3 56.71 -53.83 30.41
N SER A 4 56.28 -55.06 30.09
CA SER A 4 55.17 -55.34 29.18
C SER A 4 53.80 -54.88 29.71
N HIS A 5 53.61 -54.81 31.03
CA HIS A 5 52.34 -54.35 31.62
C HIS A 5 52.19 -52.82 31.56
N PHE A 6 53.30 -52.10 31.70
CA PHE A 6 53.32 -50.63 31.66
C PHE A 6 52.97 -50.10 30.25
N ILE A 7 53.46 -50.74 29.19
CA ILE A 7 53.23 -50.29 27.81
C ILE A 7 51.77 -50.52 27.37
N SER A 8 51.16 -51.64 27.73
CA SER A 8 49.77 -51.92 27.37
C SER A 8 48.75 -51.06 28.12
N GLU A 9 49.03 -50.74 29.39
CA GLU A 9 48.11 -50.00 30.25
C GLU A 9 48.20 -48.49 30.02
N TYR A 10 49.41 -47.93 29.88
CA TYR A 10 49.60 -46.52 29.54
C TYR A 10 49.37 -46.22 28.06
N GLY A 11 49.67 -47.16 27.15
CA GLY A 11 49.41 -47.00 25.71
C GLY A 11 47.92 -46.85 25.39
N ASN A 12 47.06 -47.63 26.06
CA ASN A 12 45.61 -47.56 25.90
C ASN A 12 45.04 -46.26 26.50
N LEU A 13 45.57 -45.81 27.63
CA LEU A 13 45.21 -44.54 28.27
C LEU A 13 45.58 -43.33 27.39
N ILE A 14 46.77 -43.33 26.79
CA ILE A 14 47.24 -42.24 25.93
C ILE A 14 46.44 -42.21 24.62
N MET A 15 46.12 -43.36 24.03
CA MET A 15 45.27 -43.43 22.84
C MET A 15 43.84 -42.95 23.12
N THR A 16 43.23 -43.37 24.23
CA THR A 16 41.86 -42.94 24.60
C THR A 16 41.81 -41.47 25.01
N ALA A 17 42.82 -40.96 25.73
CA ALA A 17 42.93 -39.54 26.05
C ALA A 17 43.16 -38.68 24.80
N GLY A 18 44.04 -39.12 23.89
CA GLY A 18 44.27 -38.45 22.61
C GLY A 18 43.03 -38.42 21.70
N ALA A 19 42.29 -39.53 21.65
CA ALA A 19 41.02 -39.61 20.92
C ALA A 19 39.93 -38.70 21.55
N GLY A 20 39.88 -38.62 22.89
CA GLY A 20 38.96 -37.74 23.61
C GLY A 20 39.22 -36.26 23.36
N VAL A 21 40.48 -35.83 23.46
CA VAL A 21 40.87 -34.42 23.21
C VAL A 21 40.72 -34.06 21.73
N GLY A 22 41.10 -34.97 20.81
CA GLY A 22 40.89 -34.79 19.38
C GLY A 22 39.41 -34.65 19.00
N GLY A 23 38.55 -35.49 19.58
CA GLY A 23 37.09 -35.40 19.39
C GLY A 23 36.48 -34.11 19.91
N TRP A 24 36.92 -33.61 21.07
CA TRP A 24 36.45 -32.35 21.63
C TRP A 24 36.84 -31.14 20.77
N CYS A 25 38.09 -31.07 20.32
CA CYS A 25 38.56 -30.01 19.41
C CYS A 25 37.81 -30.04 18.07
N ALA A 26 37.58 -31.23 17.50
CA ALA A 26 36.81 -31.38 16.27
C ALA A 26 35.36 -30.93 16.44
N ASN A 27 34.73 -31.23 17.58
CA ASN A 27 33.36 -30.79 17.87
C ASN A 27 33.29 -29.26 18.03
N MET A 28 34.29 -28.65 18.68
CA MET A 28 34.36 -27.21 18.86
C MET A 28 34.56 -26.47 17.51
N MET A 29 35.45 -26.96 16.64
CA MET A 29 35.60 -26.42 15.28
C MET A 29 34.33 -26.56 14.45
N ASN A 30 33.66 -27.72 14.52
CA ASN A 30 32.39 -27.93 13.84
C ASN A 30 31.29 -26.98 14.36
N GLY A 31 31.25 -26.71 15.67
CA GLY A 31 30.34 -25.72 16.25
C GLY A 31 30.62 -24.31 15.73
N TYR A 32 31.88 -23.91 15.66
CA TYR A 32 32.28 -22.60 15.16
C TYR A 32 31.95 -22.41 13.67
N LEU A 33 32.22 -23.42 12.84
CA LEU A 33 31.89 -23.39 11.41
C LEU A 33 30.37 -23.32 11.18
N LYS A 34 29.57 -24.06 11.97
CA LYS A 34 28.10 -23.98 11.91
C LYS A 34 27.60 -22.60 12.30
N ALA A 35 28.14 -22.00 13.37
CA ALA A 35 27.77 -20.66 13.81
C ALA A 35 28.14 -19.58 12.77
N GLN A 36 29.28 -19.73 12.08
CA GLN A 36 29.63 -18.83 10.98
C GLN A 36 28.67 -18.96 9.80
N ARG A 37 28.33 -20.20 9.38
CA ARG A 37 27.36 -20.43 8.30
C ARG A 37 25.99 -19.83 8.61
N GLN A 38 25.49 -20.03 9.83
CA GLN A 38 24.22 -19.45 10.27
C GLN A 38 24.19 -17.91 10.18
N LYS A 39 25.31 -17.23 10.47
CA LYS A 39 25.40 -15.78 10.32
C LYS A 39 25.36 -15.35 8.85
N PHE A 40 26.02 -16.09 7.97
CA PHE A 40 25.97 -15.81 6.53
C PHE A 40 24.57 -16.05 5.97
N ASP A 41 23.92 -17.16 6.35
CA ASP A 41 22.56 -17.49 5.92
C ASP A 41 21.55 -16.44 6.40
N ALA A 42 21.66 -16.01 7.67
CA ALA A 42 20.83 -14.95 8.23
C ALA A 42 21.06 -13.60 7.52
N GLY A 43 22.31 -13.29 7.15
CA GLY A 43 22.65 -12.09 6.37
C GLY A 43 22.03 -12.12 4.97
N GLN A 44 22.11 -13.25 4.27
CA GLN A 44 21.47 -13.41 2.96
C GLN A 44 19.95 -13.31 3.05
N GLN A 45 19.35 -13.87 4.10
CA GLN A 45 17.92 -13.74 4.34
C GLN A 45 17.51 -12.28 4.60
N ALA A 46 18.29 -11.53 5.37
CA ALA A 46 18.04 -10.11 5.62
C ALA A 46 18.12 -9.28 4.32
N LEU A 47 19.11 -9.54 3.47
CA LEU A 47 19.24 -8.89 2.17
C LEU A 47 18.05 -9.21 1.25
N ALA A 48 17.59 -10.46 1.23
CA ALA A 48 16.43 -10.85 0.44
C ALA A 48 15.12 -10.18 0.92
N ILE A 49 14.98 -9.94 2.22
CA ILE A 49 13.85 -9.18 2.78
C ILE A 49 13.95 -7.71 2.38
N LEU A 50 15.14 -7.11 2.45
CA LEU A 50 15.37 -5.72 2.06
C LEU A 50 15.09 -5.50 0.57
N ASP A 51 15.53 -6.42 -0.29
CA ASP A 51 15.31 -6.35 -1.73
C ASP A 51 13.81 -6.36 -2.06
N ARG A 52 13.07 -7.30 -1.45
CA ARG A 52 11.60 -7.35 -1.56
C ARG A 52 10.91 -6.12 -1.00
N ALA A 53 11.41 -5.54 0.09
CA ALA A 53 10.87 -4.30 0.64
C ALA A 53 11.09 -3.14 -0.34
N SER A 54 12.29 -3.03 -0.91
CA SER A 54 12.61 -1.99 -1.90
C SER A 54 11.77 -2.11 -3.17
N GLU A 55 11.46 -3.33 -3.59
CA GLU A 55 10.60 -3.58 -4.75
C GLU A 55 9.15 -3.15 -4.47
N ARG A 56 8.64 -3.42 -3.26
CA ARG A 56 7.33 -2.93 -2.83
C ARG A 56 7.28 -1.41 -2.76
N ASP A 57 8.33 -0.76 -2.25
CA ASP A 57 8.38 0.70 -2.17
C ASP A 57 8.33 1.32 -3.57
N ARG A 58 9.09 0.79 -4.53
CA ARG A 58 9.02 1.26 -5.93
C ARG A 58 7.61 1.08 -6.53
N GLN A 59 6.96 -0.05 -6.27
CA GLN A 59 5.60 -0.28 -6.74
C GLN A 59 4.61 0.72 -6.09
N MET A 60 4.74 0.98 -4.80
CA MET A 60 3.91 1.94 -4.09
C MET A 60 4.11 3.36 -4.60
N ASP A 61 5.34 3.78 -4.88
CA ASP A 61 5.63 5.10 -5.45
C ASP A 61 4.93 5.31 -6.80
N THR A 62 4.94 4.30 -7.67
CA THR A 62 4.23 4.39 -8.95
C THR A 62 2.71 4.48 -8.76
N LEU A 63 2.15 3.70 -7.84
CA LEU A 63 0.72 3.73 -7.53
C LEU A 63 0.32 5.10 -6.97
N VAL A 64 1.07 5.62 -6.00
CA VAL A 64 0.83 6.94 -5.41
C VAL A 64 0.89 8.02 -6.48
N ALA A 65 1.92 8.03 -7.34
CA ALA A 65 2.02 9.00 -8.42
C ALA A 65 0.80 8.97 -9.35
N THR A 66 0.33 7.78 -9.75
CA THR A 66 -0.88 7.66 -10.60
C THR A 66 -2.15 8.14 -9.89
N MET A 67 -2.30 7.84 -8.60
CA MET A 67 -3.44 8.27 -7.81
C MET A 67 -3.44 9.79 -7.59
N THR A 68 -2.28 10.39 -7.36
CA THR A 68 -2.15 11.85 -7.25
C THR A 68 -2.59 12.55 -8.52
N LEU A 69 -2.17 12.06 -9.69
CA LEU A 69 -2.62 12.61 -10.98
C LEU A 69 -4.14 12.51 -11.14
N ARG A 70 -4.70 11.33 -10.84
CA ARG A 70 -6.15 11.10 -10.94
C ARG A 70 -6.95 12.00 -10.00
N VAL A 71 -6.49 12.19 -8.76
CA VAL A 71 -7.14 13.10 -7.80
C VAL A 71 -7.08 14.55 -8.29
N ASN A 72 -5.95 14.98 -8.84
CA ASN A 72 -5.81 16.32 -9.39
C ASN A 72 -6.76 16.57 -10.57
N ASP A 73 -6.86 15.62 -11.50
CA ASP A 73 -7.78 15.73 -12.64
C ASP A 73 -9.24 15.82 -12.19
N LEU A 74 -9.65 14.99 -11.22
CA LEU A 74 -11.00 15.04 -10.66
C LEU A 74 -11.28 16.36 -9.94
N MET A 75 -10.29 16.93 -9.26
CA MET A 75 -10.41 18.21 -8.57
C MET A 75 -10.59 19.36 -9.57
N LEU A 76 -9.80 19.39 -10.64
CA LEU A 76 -9.93 20.38 -11.71
C LEU A 76 -11.29 20.28 -12.42
N LEU A 77 -11.76 19.06 -12.70
CA LEU A 77 -13.07 18.85 -13.31
C LEU A 77 -14.18 19.34 -12.38
N ARG A 78 -14.07 19.07 -11.08
CA ARG A 78 -15.03 19.54 -10.10
C ARG A 78 -15.08 21.06 -10.02
N TRP A 79 -13.94 21.74 -9.99
CA TRP A 79 -13.90 23.20 -10.01
C TRP A 79 -14.56 23.80 -11.25
N ARG A 80 -14.28 23.23 -12.43
CA ARG A 80 -14.94 23.68 -13.67
C ARG A 80 -16.46 23.49 -13.63
N LEU A 81 -16.93 22.37 -13.07
CA LEU A 81 -18.36 22.13 -12.90
C LEU A 81 -18.97 23.10 -11.89
N ASP A 82 -18.30 23.35 -10.77
CA ASP A 82 -18.78 24.26 -9.73
C ASP A 82 -18.91 25.70 -10.29
N ASP A 83 -17.95 26.17 -11.10
CA ASP A 83 -18.02 27.47 -11.77
C ASP A 83 -19.23 27.58 -12.72
N VAL A 84 -19.44 26.57 -13.57
CA VAL A 84 -20.57 26.53 -14.50
C VAL A 84 -21.91 26.48 -13.75
N MET A 85 -21.99 25.68 -12.69
CA MET A 85 -23.21 25.59 -11.88
C MET A 85 -23.50 26.93 -11.21
N GLN A 86 -22.51 27.59 -10.61
CA GLN A 86 -22.70 28.90 -9.98
C GLN A 86 -23.26 29.93 -10.98
N GLU A 87 -22.75 29.96 -12.20
CA GLU A 87 -23.25 30.83 -13.27
C GLU A 87 -24.70 30.52 -13.63
N VAL A 88 -25.07 29.24 -13.78
CA VAL A 88 -26.45 28.83 -14.05
C VAL A 88 -27.39 29.25 -12.91
N TYR A 89 -26.96 29.12 -11.65
CA TYR A 89 -27.74 29.57 -10.49
C TYR A 89 -27.94 31.09 -10.49
N ALA A 90 -26.89 31.86 -10.80
CA ALA A 90 -26.98 33.31 -10.90
C ALA A 90 -27.97 33.73 -11.99
N GLN A 91 -27.88 33.11 -13.17
CA GLN A 91 -28.81 33.36 -14.28
C GLN A 91 -30.25 32.98 -13.94
N ALA A 92 -30.46 31.86 -13.23
CA ALA A 92 -31.80 31.43 -12.82
C ALA A 92 -32.43 32.41 -11.81
N ILE A 93 -31.66 32.94 -10.86
CA ILE A 93 -32.13 33.95 -9.91
C ILE A 93 -32.44 35.26 -10.65
N ALA A 94 -31.53 35.72 -11.52
CA ALA A 94 -31.74 36.94 -12.30
C ALA A 94 -33.00 36.86 -13.18
N ALA A 95 -33.22 35.74 -13.86
CA ALA A 95 -34.43 35.51 -14.67
C ALA A 95 -35.71 35.59 -13.83
N ARG A 96 -35.71 35.02 -12.62
CA ARG A 96 -36.85 35.11 -11.69
C ARG A 96 -37.11 36.55 -11.26
N MET A 97 -36.06 37.32 -10.95
CA MET A 97 -36.20 38.74 -10.60
C MET A 97 -36.81 39.56 -11.73
N ILE A 98 -36.34 39.36 -12.96
CA ILE A 98 -36.90 40.05 -14.14
C ILE A 98 -38.39 39.75 -14.31
N ILE A 99 -38.81 38.49 -14.15
CA ILE A 99 -40.24 38.14 -14.26
C ILE A 99 -41.05 38.81 -13.15
N HIS A 100 -40.54 38.86 -11.92
CA HIS A 100 -41.22 39.56 -10.83
C HIS A 100 -41.36 41.07 -11.10
N GLU A 101 -40.32 41.72 -11.64
CA GLU A 101 -40.38 43.13 -12.04
C GLU A 101 -41.41 43.36 -13.14
N LEU A 102 -41.48 42.48 -14.14
CA LEU A 102 -42.47 42.56 -15.22
C LEU A 102 -43.91 42.34 -14.73
N ASP A 103 -44.12 41.37 -13.84
CA ASP A 103 -45.44 41.13 -13.25
C ASP A 103 -45.88 42.31 -12.37
N ALA A 104 -44.95 42.95 -11.65
CA ALA A 104 -45.21 44.17 -10.88
C ALA A 104 -45.59 45.36 -11.77
N GLN A 105 -44.89 45.58 -12.89
CA GLN A 105 -45.21 46.63 -13.87
C GLN A 105 -46.58 46.40 -14.52
N ALA A 106 -46.94 45.15 -14.77
CA ALA A 106 -48.23 44.77 -15.35
C ALA A 106 -49.38 44.71 -14.31
N GLN A 107 -49.13 45.05 -13.04
CA GLN A 107 -50.08 44.92 -11.92
C GLN A 107 -50.70 43.52 -11.80
N ARG A 108 -49.92 42.48 -12.14
CA ARG A 108 -50.34 41.08 -12.03
C ARG A 108 -49.95 40.52 -10.66
N ILE A 109 -50.63 39.46 -10.25
CA ILE A 109 -50.26 38.69 -9.07
C ILE A 109 -48.88 38.05 -9.33
N PRO A 110 -47.89 38.18 -8.42
CA PRO A 110 -46.57 37.57 -8.60
C PRO A 110 -46.66 36.05 -8.79
N ARG A 111 -45.89 35.51 -9.73
CA ARG A 111 -45.81 34.06 -9.95
C ARG A 111 -44.95 33.38 -8.89
N ASP A 112 -45.42 32.26 -8.36
CA ASP A 112 -44.61 31.41 -7.50
C ASP A 112 -43.70 30.49 -8.33
N PHE A 113 -42.39 30.59 -8.09
CA PHE A 113 -41.39 29.71 -8.68
C PHE A 113 -41.03 28.59 -7.72
N ALA A 114 -40.86 27.37 -8.24
CA ALA A 114 -40.33 26.26 -7.45
C ALA A 114 -38.95 26.63 -6.87
N PRO A 115 -38.63 26.26 -5.61
CA PRO A 115 -37.34 26.59 -5.00
C PRO A 115 -36.20 26.00 -5.82
N LEU A 116 -35.11 26.74 -5.95
CA LEU A 116 -33.90 26.21 -6.57
C LEU A 116 -33.35 25.07 -5.70
N PRO A 117 -32.78 24.01 -6.31
CA PRO A 117 -32.14 22.96 -5.55
C PRO A 117 -31.00 23.54 -4.69
N ALA A 118 -30.78 23.02 -3.49
CA ALA A 118 -29.73 23.53 -2.61
C ALA A 118 -28.34 23.31 -3.24
N TYR A 119 -27.54 24.38 -3.27
CA TYR A 119 -26.14 24.34 -3.69
C TYR A 119 -25.23 24.36 -2.45
N PRO A 120 -24.16 23.54 -2.38
CA PRO A 120 -23.75 22.53 -3.36
C PRO A 120 -24.68 21.31 -3.39
N LEU A 121 -24.84 20.69 -4.57
CA LEU A 121 -25.62 19.47 -4.72
C LEU A 121 -24.99 18.36 -3.86
N ALA A 122 -25.74 17.84 -2.88
CA ALA A 122 -25.26 16.75 -2.05
C ALA A 122 -24.89 15.54 -2.92
N ALA A 123 -23.72 14.95 -2.69
CA ALA A 123 -23.21 13.79 -3.45
C ALA A 123 -24.16 12.58 -3.46
N ASN A 124 -25.09 12.52 -2.50
CA ASN A 124 -26.13 11.50 -2.40
C ASN A 124 -27.20 11.55 -3.51
N ASN A 125 -27.23 12.64 -4.30
CA ASN A 125 -28.14 12.80 -5.44
C ASN A 125 -27.46 12.49 -6.79
N ALA A 126 -26.20 12.07 -6.80
CA ALA A 126 -25.53 11.64 -8.02
C ALA A 126 -26.12 10.27 -8.46
N PRO A 127 -26.59 10.11 -9.71
CA PRO A 127 -26.92 8.79 -10.22
C PRO A 127 -25.68 7.89 -10.11
N PRO A 128 -25.82 6.62 -9.69
CA PRO A 128 -24.67 5.75 -9.53
C PRO A 128 -23.92 5.68 -10.86
N LEU A 129 -22.63 6.00 -10.84
CA LEU A 129 -21.73 5.71 -11.95
C LEU A 129 -21.88 4.21 -12.22
N LYS A 130 -22.50 3.86 -13.35
CA LYS A 130 -22.47 2.49 -13.86
C LYS A 130 -21.00 2.12 -13.95
N THR A 131 -20.57 1.31 -12.99
CA THR A 131 -19.24 0.73 -13.03
C THR A 131 -19.33 -0.24 -14.18
N GLU A 132 -18.83 0.15 -15.35
CA GLU A 132 -18.52 -0.78 -16.42
C GLU A 132 -17.43 -1.68 -15.88
N GLN A 133 -17.88 -2.71 -15.18
CA GLN A 133 -17.10 -3.83 -14.70
C GLN A 133 -16.56 -4.49 -15.98
N PRO A 134 -15.23 -4.52 -16.20
CA PRO A 134 -14.71 -5.26 -17.33
C PRO A 134 -15.08 -6.70 -17.09
N GLU A 135 -15.99 -7.19 -17.93
CA GLU A 135 -16.36 -8.57 -18.11
C GLU A 135 -15.07 -9.37 -18.26
N GLN A 136 -14.60 -9.94 -17.15
CA GLN A 136 -13.55 -10.93 -17.17
C GLN A 136 -14.13 -12.14 -17.88
N ALA A 137 -13.82 -12.22 -19.17
CA ALA A 137 -13.99 -13.40 -19.99
C ALA A 137 -13.33 -14.58 -19.26
N HIS A 138 -14.16 -15.33 -18.57
CA HIS A 138 -13.83 -16.63 -18.02
C HIS A 138 -14.13 -17.64 -19.12
N ASP A 139 -13.19 -17.79 -20.05
CA ASP A 139 -13.21 -18.89 -21.01
C ASP A 139 -12.15 -19.92 -20.59
N ALA A 140 -12.71 -21.03 -20.07
CA ALA A 140 -12.39 -22.44 -20.28
C ALA A 140 -10.91 -22.89 -20.32
#